data_AF-A0A5C7IE09-F1
#
_entry.id   AF-A0A5C7IE09-F1
#
_cell.length_a   1.000
_cell.length_b   1.000
_cell.length_c   1.000
_cell.angle_alpha   90.00
_cell.angle_beta   90.00
_cell.angle_gamma   90.00
#
_symmetry.space_group_name_H-M   'P 1'
#
loop_
_entity.id
_entity.type
_entity.pdbx_description
1 polymer ?
#
loop_
_entity_poly.entity_id
_entity_poly.type
_entity_poly.pdbx_seq_one_letter_code
_entity_poly.pdbx_strand_id
1 'polypeptide(L)'
;MRIERCNSLNFIFRGNLPQSLKKLRIEDCEKLLCLLDDANTYTSHLEDLYINGCPALTCLQAADQISFTLTRLEIWDCSKFTTLSSTGQLPVALKHLEIHHCSELKTLLLQGLLPETLETLKITFCPKLVSIVEKFHNNKALHEIYTMGCSNLKSFPEGLHTLSSLHFLYIAFCNDFASFPKGGFPNSNFRLLIHGCEKLEALPSEIQALSSLVIIDCPNMSLSEEGLPTKLSLLYITSLKQYKALMQTGLQNFTSLTSLRIIGKPDDESLQEEDMTVTLPRTLTLLSIGYFPKLKYLPFKNLEDLPCLDCLGYDIESLFQEARSRWLKPTEVHFILQNHEKYKLNQEAPQKPSGGSVFLFNKRVLRFFHKDGHNWCKKKDSRAVGEAHERLKVGNAEALNCYYAHGEQNPNFQRRSYWMSDPAYDHIVLVHYQEITEGKPTSSSIAVSLEAGASSTVSLSPNSYTTQNPGSTSVHGDFYEPCHQSSSCPGSVEVSSEIAIKDNVVGYYWSLLDVMMLKLVKLCEDLRSS
;
A
#
# COMPACT_ATOMS: atom_id res chain seq x y z
N MET A 1 -30.05 -3.91 22.60
CA MET A 1 -30.87 -2.68 22.61
C MET A 1 -30.18 -1.65 21.75
N ARG A 2 -30.93 -0.87 20.96
CA ARG A 2 -30.42 0.25 20.18
C ARG A 2 -31.18 1.51 20.62
N ILE A 3 -30.47 2.58 20.85
CA ILE A 3 -30.98 3.91 21.20
C ILE A 3 -30.42 4.84 20.12
N GLU A 4 -31.28 5.55 19.39
CA GLU A 4 -30.90 6.33 18.22
C GLU A 4 -31.67 7.66 18.25
N ARG A 5 -30.99 8.78 18.00
CA ARG A 5 -31.59 10.14 17.86
C ARG A 5 -32.46 10.58 19.05
N CYS A 6 -32.09 10.14 20.25
CA CYS A 6 -32.81 10.44 21.48
C CYS A 6 -32.37 11.79 22.08
N ASN A 7 -32.64 12.90 21.38
CA ASN A 7 -32.06 14.23 21.67
C ASN A 7 -32.54 14.90 22.99
N SER A 8 -33.36 14.21 23.79
CA SER A 8 -33.74 14.60 25.15
C SER A 8 -33.12 13.70 26.23
N LEU A 9 -32.39 12.65 25.84
CA LEU A 9 -31.70 11.73 26.74
C LEU A 9 -30.40 12.38 27.22
N ASN A 10 -30.32 12.66 28.53
CA ASN A 10 -29.14 13.26 29.14
C ASN A 10 -28.22 12.21 29.80
N PHE A 11 -28.81 11.13 30.32
CA PHE A 11 -28.11 10.09 31.10
C PHE A 11 -28.74 8.72 30.84
N ILE A 12 -27.95 7.65 30.94
CA ILE A 12 -28.44 6.26 31.07
C ILE A 12 -27.89 5.67 32.37
N PHE A 13 -28.79 5.48 33.32
CA PHE A 13 -28.56 4.81 34.61
C PHE A 13 -28.41 3.30 34.42
N ARG A 14 -27.43 2.67 35.10
CA ARG A 14 -27.20 1.21 35.07
C ARG A 14 -28.44 0.44 35.53
N GLY A 15 -29.09 0.92 36.60
CA GLY A 15 -30.27 0.27 37.18
C GLY A 15 -31.50 0.23 36.24
N ASN A 16 -31.53 1.08 35.21
CA ASN A 16 -32.64 1.17 34.26
C ASN A 16 -32.47 0.26 33.03
N LEU A 17 -31.32 -0.41 32.88
CA LEU A 17 -31.09 -1.36 31.79
C LEU A 17 -31.61 -2.75 32.17
N PRO A 18 -32.29 -3.49 31.26
CA PRO A 18 -32.72 -4.85 31.53
C PRO A 18 -31.54 -5.75 31.89
N GLN A 19 -31.63 -6.56 32.95
CA GLN A 19 -30.54 -7.44 33.36
C GLN A 19 -30.10 -8.43 32.26
N SER A 20 -31.02 -8.86 31.40
CA SER A 20 -30.72 -9.72 30.23
C SER A 20 -29.99 -9.01 29.08
N LEU A 21 -29.71 -7.70 29.19
CA LEU A 21 -29.13 -6.91 28.11
C LEU A 21 -27.62 -7.10 27.98
N LYS A 22 -27.22 -7.92 27.00
CA LYS A 22 -25.81 -8.14 26.62
C LYS A 22 -25.21 -7.09 25.70
N LYS A 23 -25.99 -6.42 24.86
CA LYS A 23 -25.49 -5.49 23.84
C LYS A 23 -26.27 -4.17 23.82
N LEU A 24 -25.58 -3.04 23.93
CA LEU A 24 -26.16 -1.69 23.88
C LEU A 24 -25.47 -0.87 22.79
N ARG A 25 -26.26 -0.34 21.86
CA ARG A 25 -25.84 0.55 20.78
C ARG A 25 -26.51 1.90 20.98
N ILE A 26 -25.75 2.99 21.03
CA ILE A 26 -26.24 4.35 21.25
C ILE A 26 -25.74 5.24 20.11
N GLU A 27 -26.64 5.95 19.43
CA GLU A 27 -26.32 6.70 18.21
C GLU A 27 -27.04 8.05 18.16
N ASP A 28 -26.37 9.07 17.61
CA ASP A 28 -26.93 10.40 17.32
C ASP A 28 -27.62 11.06 18.54
N CYS A 29 -27.19 10.79 19.78
CA CYS A 29 -27.85 11.29 20.99
C CYS A 29 -27.25 12.63 21.46
N GLU A 30 -27.71 13.72 20.87
CA GLU A 30 -27.14 15.08 21.00
C GLU A 30 -26.87 15.58 22.44
N LYS A 31 -27.71 15.21 23.41
CA LYS A 31 -27.63 15.71 24.81
C LYS A 31 -27.09 14.70 25.82
N LEU A 32 -26.66 13.53 25.37
CA LEU A 32 -26.14 12.51 26.27
C LEU A 32 -24.80 12.99 26.88
N LEU A 33 -24.79 13.27 28.18
CA LEU A 33 -23.64 13.81 28.90
C LEU A 33 -22.73 12.71 29.46
N CYS A 34 -23.35 11.70 30.09
CA CYS A 34 -22.65 10.61 30.77
C CYS A 34 -23.48 9.33 30.71
N LEU A 35 -22.81 8.20 30.91
CA LEU A 35 -23.39 6.87 30.96
C LEU A 35 -23.07 6.19 32.29
N LEU A 36 -23.89 5.20 32.67
CA LEU A 36 -23.62 4.24 33.74
C LEU A 36 -23.35 4.89 35.13
N ASP A 37 -23.93 6.06 35.36
CA ASP A 37 -23.72 6.89 36.55
C ASP A 37 -24.66 6.50 37.71
N ASP A 38 -24.37 5.38 38.38
CA ASP A 38 -25.07 4.93 39.59
C ASP A 38 -24.09 4.33 40.61
N ALA A 39 -24.25 4.71 41.88
CA ALA A 39 -23.57 4.07 43.02
C ALA A 39 -24.26 2.78 43.52
N ASN A 40 -25.38 2.37 42.89
CA ASN A 40 -26.21 1.26 43.36
C ASN A 40 -25.82 -0.09 42.73
N THR A 41 -25.94 -1.16 43.52
CA THR A 41 -25.32 -2.49 43.37
C THR A 41 -25.88 -3.39 42.25
N TYR A 42 -26.51 -2.84 41.21
CA TYR A 42 -27.09 -3.62 40.12
C TYR A 42 -26.04 -4.04 39.08
N THR A 43 -25.73 -5.32 39.03
CA THR A 43 -24.83 -5.91 38.02
C THR A 43 -25.51 -5.98 36.66
N SER A 44 -25.12 -5.13 35.72
CA SER A 44 -25.49 -5.31 34.31
C SER A 44 -24.71 -6.47 33.69
N HIS A 45 -25.37 -7.31 32.89
CA HIS A 45 -24.71 -8.34 32.08
C HIS A 45 -24.30 -7.82 30.70
N LEU A 46 -23.91 -6.54 30.62
CA LEU A 46 -23.58 -5.87 29.37
C LEU A 46 -22.17 -6.28 28.91
N GLU A 47 -22.09 -6.95 27.77
CA GLU A 47 -20.88 -7.50 27.17
C GLU A 47 -20.30 -6.58 26.07
N ASP A 48 -21.18 -5.97 25.27
CA ASP A 48 -20.80 -5.01 24.22
C ASP A 48 -21.48 -3.65 24.40
N LEU A 49 -20.70 -2.58 24.34
CA LEU A 49 -21.18 -1.19 24.31
C LEU A 49 -20.60 -0.44 23.10
N TYR A 50 -21.47 0.04 22.21
CA TYR A 50 -21.13 0.90 21.08
C TYR A 50 -21.83 2.25 21.22
N ILE A 51 -21.06 3.33 21.04
CA ILE A 51 -21.55 4.71 21.11
C ILE A 51 -21.03 5.46 19.88
N ASN A 52 -21.91 6.14 19.16
CA ASN A 52 -21.57 6.94 17.99
C ASN A 52 -22.33 8.28 18.00
N GLY A 53 -21.74 9.34 17.45
CA GLY A 53 -22.43 10.62 17.18
C GLY A 53 -23.06 11.26 18.43
N CYS A 54 -22.41 11.15 19.60
CA CYS A 54 -22.90 11.70 20.86
C CYS A 54 -22.05 12.92 21.30
N PRO A 55 -22.26 14.11 20.71
CA PRO A 55 -21.35 15.27 20.86
C PRO A 55 -21.35 15.90 22.25
N ALA A 56 -22.32 15.60 23.11
CA ALA A 56 -22.34 16.06 24.51
C ALA A 56 -21.59 15.13 25.48
N LEU A 57 -21.21 13.91 25.06
CA LEU A 57 -20.65 12.89 25.94
C LEU A 57 -19.25 13.31 26.41
N THR A 58 -19.04 13.41 27.73
CA THR A 58 -17.75 13.82 28.30
C THR A 58 -16.93 12.66 28.87
N CYS A 59 -17.59 11.63 29.43
CA CYS A 59 -16.99 10.42 29.99
C CYS A 59 -18.01 9.24 30.07
N LEU A 60 -17.54 8.04 30.46
CA LEU A 60 -18.40 6.84 30.58
C LEU A 60 -18.69 6.37 32.02
N GLN A 61 -17.91 6.81 33.00
CA GLN A 61 -18.08 6.43 34.41
C GLN A 61 -17.61 7.58 35.30
N ALA A 62 -18.44 7.98 36.26
CA ALA A 62 -18.11 8.93 37.31
C ALA A 62 -17.88 8.29 38.70
N ALA A 63 -18.27 7.01 38.88
CA ALA A 63 -18.26 6.31 40.18
C ALA A 63 -17.51 4.96 40.16
N ASP A 64 -16.97 4.59 41.33
CA ASP A 64 -15.96 3.53 41.57
C ASP A 64 -16.44 2.07 41.45
N GLN A 65 -17.50 1.79 40.69
CA GLN A 65 -18.02 0.43 40.53
C GLN A 65 -17.70 -0.14 39.14
N ILE A 66 -16.75 -1.08 39.12
CA ILE A 66 -16.27 -1.80 37.95
C ILE A 66 -17.42 -2.59 37.29
N SER A 67 -17.62 -2.43 35.97
CA SER A 67 -18.45 -3.39 35.22
C SER A 67 -17.66 -4.69 35.03
N PHE A 68 -18.16 -5.80 35.57
CA PHE A 68 -17.45 -7.09 35.52
C PHE A 68 -17.67 -7.88 34.22
N THR A 69 -18.56 -7.43 33.33
CA THR A 69 -19.01 -8.19 32.15
C THR A 69 -18.68 -7.55 30.81
N LEU A 70 -18.32 -6.25 30.77
CA LEU A 70 -18.08 -5.56 29.51
C LEU A 70 -16.77 -6.03 28.88
N THR A 71 -16.88 -6.71 27.73
CA THR A 71 -15.75 -7.27 26.97
C THR A 71 -15.36 -6.41 25.76
N ARG A 72 -16.29 -5.61 25.23
CA ARG A 72 -16.08 -4.73 24.07
C ARG A 72 -16.65 -3.34 24.31
N LEU A 73 -15.84 -2.33 24.03
CA LEU A 73 -16.22 -0.92 24.12
C LEU A 73 -15.74 -0.17 22.87
N GLU A 74 -16.68 0.49 22.20
CA GLU A 74 -16.44 1.24 20.96
C GLU A 74 -17.07 2.64 21.08
N ILE A 75 -16.27 3.70 20.90
CA ILE A 75 -16.70 5.11 21.01
C ILE A 75 -16.30 5.88 19.76
N TRP A 76 -17.28 6.40 19.03
CA TRP A 76 -17.12 7.02 17.71
C TRP A 76 -17.74 8.42 17.73
N ASP A 77 -17.10 9.40 17.08
CA ASP A 77 -17.64 10.74 16.80
C ASP A 77 -18.22 11.50 18.01
N CYS A 78 -17.64 11.28 19.19
CA CYS A 78 -18.02 11.95 20.44
C CYS A 78 -17.10 13.16 20.69
N SER A 79 -17.42 14.31 20.09
CA SER A 79 -16.49 15.45 20.01
C SER A 79 -16.01 16.00 21.37
N LYS A 80 -16.87 16.05 22.39
CA LYS A 80 -16.53 16.50 23.76
C LYS A 80 -15.97 15.40 24.68
N PHE A 81 -15.74 14.20 24.17
CA PHE A 81 -15.27 13.08 24.99
C PHE A 81 -13.82 13.30 25.43
N THR A 82 -13.56 13.31 26.74
CA THR A 82 -12.26 13.72 27.31
C THR A 82 -11.44 12.58 27.89
N THR A 83 -12.10 11.56 28.47
CA THR A 83 -11.49 10.39 29.13
C THR A 83 -12.55 9.30 29.32
N LEU A 84 -12.14 8.03 29.40
CA LEU A 84 -13.04 6.91 29.70
C LEU A 84 -13.57 6.95 31.13
N SER A 85 -12.70 7.30 32.09
CA SER A 85 -12.97 7.16 33.51
C SER A 85 -12.23 8.23 34.31
N SER A 86 -12.98 9.05 35.05
CA SER A 86 -12.40 10.02 35.98
C SER A 86 -11.81 9.38 37.24
N THR A 87 -12.18 8.13 37.54
CA THR A 87 -11.69 7.36 38.71
C THR A 87 -10.48 6.49 38.37
N GLY A 88 -10.08 6.43 37.10
CA GLY A 88 -8.88 5.72 36.64
C GLY A 88 -9.01 4.20 36.50
N GLN A 89 -10.22 3.66 36.68
CA GLN A 89 -10.50 2.24 36.50
C GLN A 89 -11.35 1.98 35.26
N LEU A 90 -11.07 0.87 34.58
CA LEU A 90 -11.83 0.34 33.44
C LEU A 90 -12.45 -1.03 33.79
N PRO A 91 -13.48 -1.48 33.05
CA PRO A 91 -14.05 -2.82 33.20
C PRO A 91 -13.00 -3.93 33.14
N VAL A 92 -12.90 -4.76 34.18
CA VAL A 92 -11.85 -5.79 34.32
C VAL A 92 -11.94 -6.95 33.33
N ALA A 93 -13.06 -7.08 32.63
CA ALA A 93 -13.28 -8.07 31.58
C ALA A 93 -13.06 -7.53 30.15
N LEU A 94 -12.66 -6.26 30.01
CA LEU A 94 -12.55 -5.59 28.72
C LEU A 94 -11.42 -6.19 27.88
N LYS A 95 -11.77 -6.78 26.74
CA LYS A 95 -10.87 -7.38 25.75
C LYS A 95 -10.59 -6.46 24.57
N HIS A 96 -11.58 -5.69 24.13
CA HIS A 96 -11.43 -4.80 22.98
C HIS A 96 -11.90 -3.38 23.31
N LEU A 97 -11.04 -2.41 23.03
CA LEU A 97 -11.31 -0.98 23.21
C LEU A 97 -10.97 -0.24 21.92
N GLU A 98 -11.97 0.39 21.30
CA GLU A 98 -11.80 1.18 20.08
C GLU A 98 -12.37 2.60 20.27
N ILE A 99 -11.57 3.64 19.98
CA ILE A 99 -12.00 5.04 20.08
C ILE A 99 -11.65 5.78 18.79
N HIS A 100 -12.65 6.41 18.18
CA HIS A 100 -12.56 7.06 16.88
C HIS A 100 -13.12 8.48 16.94
N HIS A 101 -12.46 9.43 16.28
CA HIS A 101 -12.94 10.82 16.06
C HIS A 101 -13.34 11.60 17.34
N CYS A 102 -12.73 11.28 18.48
CA CYS A 102 -12.98 11.97 19.75
C CYS A 102 -12.04 13.17 19.91
N SER A 103 -12.48 14.36 19.46
CA SER A 103 -11.62 15.54 19.31
C SER A 103 -11.03 16.10 20.60
N GLU A 104 -11.70 15.97 21.76
CA GLU A 104 -11.22 16.45 23.07
C GLU A 104 -10.48 15.40 23.92
N LEU A 105 -10.30 14.18 23.40
CA LEU A 105 -9.62 13.10 24.13
C LEU A 105 -8.15 13.45 24.35
N LYS A 106 -7.71 13.56 25.61
CA LYS A 106 -6.31 13.87 25.97
C LYS A 106 -5.51 12.65 26.41
N THR A 107 -6.18 11.72 27.09
CA THR A 107 -5.68 10.42 27.59
C THR A 107 -6.86 9.48 27.78
N LEU A 108 -6.64 8.16 27.67
CA LEU A 108 -7.69 7.19 28.01
C LEU A 108 -8.04 7.29 29.50
N LEU A 109 -7.02 7.40 30.34
CA LEU A 109 -7.10 7.42 31.80
C LEU A 109 -6.19 8.51 32.36
N LEU A 110 -6.71 9.30 33.32
CA LEU A 110 -5.94 10.32 34.03
C LEU A 110 -5.00 9.72 35.09
N GLN A 111 -5.40 8.58 35.66
CA GLN A 111 -4.67 7.79 36.65
C GLN A 111 -5.05 6.31 36.41
N GLY A 112 -4.26 5.35 36.92
CA GLY A 112 -4.62 3.92 36.89
C GLY A 112 -4.16 3.13 35.67
N LEU A 113 -4.76 1.96 35.47
CA LEU A 113 -4.21 0.86 34.67
C LEU A 113 -5.15 0.43 33.53
N LEU A 114 -4.58 -0.01 32.40
CA LEU A 114 -5.34 -0.78 31.40
C LEU A 114 -5.68 -2.17 31.97
N PRO A 115 -6.89 -2.72 31.73
CA PRO A 115 -7.26 -4.06 32.19
C PRO A 115 -6.29 -5.13 31.71
N GLU A 116 -5.90 -6.05 32.58
CA GLU A 116 -5.00 -7.17 32.24
C GLU A 116 -5.60 -8.14 31.20
N THR A 117 -6.90 -8.05 30.97
CA THR A 117 -7.67 -8.79 29.96
C THR A 117 -7.73 -8.13 28.58
N LEU A 118 -7.21 -6.90 28.44
CA LEU A 118 -7.31 -6.14 27.19
C LEU A 118 -6.42 -6.76 26.12
N GLU A 119 -7.02 -7.28 25.06
CA GLU A 119 -6.39 -7.96 23.91
C GLU A 119 -6.13 -7.01 22.74
N THR A 120 -6.98 -6.00 22.54
CA THR A 120 -6.92 -5.05 21.41
C THR A 120 -7.19 -3.63 21.87
N LEU A 121 -6.32 -2.71 21.46
CA LEU A 121 -6.52 -1.26 21.64
C LEU A 121 -6.41 -0.52 20.30
N LYS A 122 -7.46 0.20 19.91
CA LYS A 122 -7.44 1.10 18.74
C LYS A 122 -7.83 2.53 19.13
N ILE A 123 -7.06 3.51 18.66
CA ILE A 123 -7.37 4.93 18.83
C ILE A 123 -7.10 5.65 17.51
N THR A 124 -8.12 6.22 16.87
CA THR A 124 -7.95 6.94 15.59
C THR A 124 -8.55 8.33 15.60
N PHE A 125 -7.90 9.26 14.89
CA PHE A 125 -8.37 10.63 14.65
C PHE A 125 -8.76 11.37 15.94
N CYS A 126 -7.94 11.20 16.98
CA CYS A 126 -8.06 11.88 18.28
C CYS A 126 -6.94 12.94 18.39
N PRO A 127 -7.08 14.13 17.75
CA PRO A 127 -5.97 15.07 17.55
C PRO A 127 -5.37 15.62 18.85
N LYS A 128 -6.16 15.73 19.92
CA LYS A 128 -5.71 16.23 21.24
C LYS A 128 -5.07 15.17 22.14
N LEU A 129 -4.96 13.91 21.70
CA LEU A 129 -4.37 12.82 22.47
C LEU A 129 -2.87 13.09 22.69
N VAL A 130 -2.44 13.30 23.93
CA VAL A 130 -1.03 13.57 24.28
C VAL A 130 -0.30 12.29 24.69
N SER A 131 -1.01 11.39 25.38
CA SER A 131 -0.57 10.04 25.72
C SER A 131 -1.78 9.10 25.77
N ILE A 132 -1.53 7.79 25.67
CA ILE A 132 -2.57 6.76 25.82
C ILE A 132 -2.92 6.55 27.30
N VAL A 133 -1.89 6.37 28.13
CA VAL A 133 -1.92 6.22 29.60
C VAL A 133 -0.61 6.78 30.17
N GLU A 134 -0.46 6.86 31.49
CA GLU A 134 0.81 7.26 32.12
C GLU A 134 1.94 6.27 31.81
N LYS A 135 1.66 4.97 31.96
CA LYS A 135 2.63 3.89 31.77
C LYS A 135 1.95 2.57 31.38
N PHE A 136 2.55 1.81 30.46
CA PHE A 136 2.18 0.41 30.25
C PHE A 136 2.72 -0.45 31.40
N HIS A 137 1.85 -1.32 31.88
CA HIS A 137 2.14 -2.30 32.92
C HIS A 137 2.18 -3.70 32.27
N ASN A 138 2.59 -4.72 33.04
CA ASN A 138 2.83 -6.11 32.59
C ASN A 138 1.54 -6.85 32.16
N ASN A 139 0.89 -6.33 31.13
CA ASN A 139 -0.32 -6.88 30.53
C ASN A 139 0.08 -8.01 29.58
N LYS A 140 -0.47 -9.20 29.84
CA LYS A 140 -0.18 -10.44 29.12
C LYS A 140 -1.25 -10.83 28.11
N ALA A 141 -2.31 -10.03 27.95
CA ALA A 141 -3.36 -10.23 26.95
C ALA A 141 -3.19 -9.32 25.73
N LEU A 142 -2.59 -8.12 25.88
CA LEU A 142 -2.59 -7.11 24.82
C LEU A 142 -1.74 -7.56 23.63
N HIS A 143 -2.42 -7.91 22.54
CA HIS A 143 -1.84 -8.48 21.32
C HIS A 143 -1.59 -7.43 20.24
N GLU A 144 -2.48 -6.44 20.15
CA GLU A 144 -2.51 -5.48 19.06
C GLU A 144 -2.80 -4.05 19.55
N ILE A 145 -1.98 -3.09 19.12
CA ILE A 145 -2.19 -1.66 19.33
C ILE A 145 -2.23 -0.96 17.97
N TYR A 146 -3.24 -0.12 17.77
CA TYR A 146 -3.45 0.65 16.55
C TYR A 146 -3.65 2.13 16.89
N THR A 147 -2.77 3.01 16.41
CA THR A 147 -2.96 4.46 16.49
C THR A 147 -2.92 5.10 15.10
N MET A 148 -3.90 5.96 14.82
CA MET A 148 -3.92 6.75 13.57
C MET A 148 -4.35 8.20 13.82
N GLY A 149 -3.78 9.18 13.14
CA GLY A 149 -4.29 10.56 13.11
C GLY A 149 -4.33 11.24 14.47
N CYS A 150 -3.52 10.79 15.44
CA CYS A 150 -3.44 11.34 16.78
C CYS A 150 -2.33 12.40 16.80
N SER A 151 -2.62 13.58 16.23
CA SER A 151 -1.60 14.56 15.84
C SER A 151 -0.71 15.05 16.98
N ASN A 152 -1.19 15.11 18.23
CA ASN A 152 -0.41 15.54 19.41
C ASN A 152 0.30 14.40 20.16
N LEU A 153 0.21 13.14 19.71
CA LEU A 153 0.80 11.99 20.40
C LEU A 153 2.31 11.97 20.18
N LYS A 154 3.10 12.39 21.17
CA LYS A 154 4.56 12.58 21.03
C LYS A 154 5.37 11.29 21.12
N SER A 155 4.94 10.34 21.95
CA SER A 155 5.58 9.05 22.16
C SER A 155 4.56 8.04 22.70
N PHE A 156 4.91 6.75 22.72
CA PHE A 156 4.16 5.78 23.52
C PHE A 156 4.51 5.90 25.02
N PRO A 157 3.59 5.50 25.92
CA PRO A 157 3.87 5.37 27.35
C PRO A 157 5.08 4.45 27.63
N GLU A 158 5.81 4.73 28.71
CA GLU A 158 6.89 3.88 29.18
C GLU A 158 6.42 2.46 29.51
N GLY A 159 7.31 1.47 29.42
CA GLY A 159 6.98 0.07 29.70
C GLY A 159 6.32 -0.70 28.55
N LEU A 160 6.35 -0.19 27.31
CA LEU A 160 5.91 -0.91 26.09
C LEU A 160 6.53 -2.32 25.98
N HIS A 161 7.79 -2.46 26.40
CA HIS A 161 8.55 -3.72 26.47
C HIS A 161 8.03 -4.74 27.50
N THR A 162 7.10 -4.35 28.39
CA THR A 162 6.49 -5.26 29.38
C THR A 162 5.27 -6.02 28.83
N LEU A 163 4.80 -5.66 27.63
CA LEU A 163 3.62 -6.24 27.00
C LEU A 163 3.99 -7.55 26.27
N SER A 164 4.28 -8.62 27.02
CA SER A 164 4.89 -9.87 26.49
C SER A 164 4.16 -10.51 25.31
N SER A 165 2.85 -10.27 25.20
CA SER A 165 1.96 -10.86 24.20
C SER A 165 1.68 -9.94 23.00
N LEU A 166 2.21 -8.71 23.02
CA LEU A 166 2.06 -7.72 21.95
C LEU A 166 2.91 -8.15 20.75
N HIS A 167 2.25 -8.41 19.62
CA HIS A 167 2.91 -8.84 18.39
C HIS A 167 2.64 -7.91 17.21
N PHE A 168 1.70 -6.96 17.31
CA PHE A 168 1.40 -6.00 16.26
C PHE A 168 1.25 -4.58 16.82
N LEU A 169 2.01 -3.64 16.26
CA LEU A 169 1.87 -2.21 16.52
C LEU A 169 1.77 -1.45 15.20
N TYR A 170 0.68 -0.72 15.03
CA TYR A 170 0.42 0.15 13.90
C TYR A 170 0.34 1.60 14.35
N ILE A 171 1.06 2.49 13.67
CA ILE A 171 1.09 3.94 13.90
C ILE A 171 0.97 4.65 12.56
N ALA A 172 -0.01 5.54 12.38
CA ALA A 172 -0.15 6.29 11.13
C ALA A 172 -0.55 7.75 11.31
N PHE A 173 0.02 8.66 10.51
CA PHE A 173 -0.37 10.09 10.46
C PHE A 173 -0.38 10.78 11.86
N CYS A 174 0.50 10.35 12.76
CA CYS A 174 0.68 10.93 14.09
C CYS A 174 1.82 11.95 14.02
N ASN A 175 1.51 13.17 13.57
CA ASN A 175 2.55 14.12 13.12
C ASN A 175 3.50 14.62 14.21
N ASP A 176 3.10 14.69 15.49
CA ASP A 176 4.01 15.00 16.60
C ASP A 176 4.79 13.78 17.14
N PHE A 177 4.54 12.57 16.63
CA PHE A 177 5.19 11.35 17.12
C PHE A 177 6.67 11.35 16.77
N ALA A 178 7.52 11.56 17.78
CA ALA A 178 8.94 11.80 17.61
C ALA A 178 9.82 10.60 18.00
N SER A 179 9.38 9.79 18.98
CA SER A 179 10.18 8.68 19.50
C SER A 179 9.36 7.59 20.20
N PHE A 180 9.99 6.41 20.33
CA PHE A 180 9.50 5.31 21.14
C PHE A 180 10.03 5.39 22.59
N PRO A 181 9.32 4.82 23.58
CA PRO A 181 9.79 4.67 24.96
C PRO A 181 11.01 3.74 25.06
N LYS A 182 11.64 3.70 26.24
CA LYS A 182 12.85 2.89 26.48
C LYS A 182 12.55 1.39 26.65
N GLY A 183 13.57 0.57 26.41
CA GLY A 183 13.54 -0.89 26.59
C GLY A 183 13.04 -1.70 25.38
N GLY A 184 12.91 -1.09 24.19
CA GLY A 184 12.68 -1.83 22.95
C GLY A 184 11.29 -2.45 22.79
N PHE A 185 11.23 -3.57 22.07
CA PHE A 185 10.00 -4.29 21.75
C PHE A 185 9.91 -5.66 22.48
N PRO A 186 8.71 -6.07 22.95
CA PRO A 186 8.55 -7.13 23.96
C PRO A 186 8.72 -8.58 23.48
N ASN A 187 8.60 -8.87 22.18
CA ASN A 187 8.42 -10.22 21.67
C ASN A 187 9.22 -10.46 20.39
N SER A 188 9.89 -11.61 20.24
CA SER A 188 10.74 -11.93 19.08
C SER A 188 10.00 -12.14 17.74
N ASN A 189 8.67 -12.01 17.73
CA ASN A 189 7.85 -12.01 16.51
C ASN A 189 7.06 -10.69 16.38
N PHE A 190 7.65 -9.57 16.78
CA PHE A 190 6.98 -8.27 16.74
C PHE A 190 6.89 -7.72 15.31
N ARG A 191 5.69 -7.31 14.91
CA ARG A 191 5.39 -6.69 13.61
C ARG A 191 5.09 -5.20 13.83
N LEU A 192 5.89 -4.33 13.24
CA LEU A 192 5.77 -2.87 13.35
C LEU A 192 5.43 -2.25 12.00
N LEU A 193 4.36 -1.46 11.94
CA LEU A 193 4.00 -0.65 10.78
C LEU A 193 3.88 0.82 11.19
N ILE A 194 4.65 1.68 10.52
CA ILE A 194 4.63 3.13 10.69
C ILE A 194 4.33 3.78 9.33
N HIS A 195 3.36 4.71 9.29
CA HIS A 195 2.97 5.42 8.08
C HIS A 195 2.87 6.93 8.32
N GLY A 196 3.53 7.77 7.52
CA GLY A 196 3.27 9.23 7.55
C GLY A 196 3.58 9.93 8.88
N CYS A 197 4.51 9.40 9.69
CA CYS A 197 4.92 10.01 10.96
C CYS A 197 6.10 10.96 10.69
N GLU A 198 5.80 12.25 10.48
CA GLU A 198 6.78 13.21 9.97
C GLU A 198 7.93 13.53 10.94
N LYS A 199 7.68 13.58 12.25
CA LYS A 199 8.70 13.90 13.27
C LYS A 199 9.45 12.69 13.83
N LEU A 200 9.12 11.48 13.40
CA LEU A 200 9.81 10.28 13.89
C LEU A 200 11.23 10.23 13.32
N GLU A 201 12.23 10.35 14.19
CA GLU A 201 13.64 10.36 13.79
C GLU A 201 14.26 8.96 13.80
N ALA A 202 13.94 8.13 14.80
CA ALA A 202 14.54 6.80 14.96
C ALA A 202 13.62 5.78 15.68
N LEU A 203 13.95 4.50 15.50
CA LEU A 203 13.46 3.39 16.33
C LEU A 203 14.19 3.38 17.70
N PRO A 204 13.70 2.65 18.72
CA PRO A 204 14.48 2.43 19.95
C PRO A 204 15.73 1.60 19.64
N SER A 205 16.73 1.58 20.53
CA SER A 205 17.95 0.78 20.35
C SER A 205 17.69 -0.73 20.37
N GLU A 206 16.85 -1.19 21.31
CA GLU A 206 16.57 -2.62 21.55
C GLU A 206 15.52 -3.20 20.58
N ILE A 207 15.82 -3.20 19.29
CA ILE A 207 14.90 -3.67 18.22
C ILE A 207 15.05 -5.14 17.83
N GLN A 208 15.90 -5.90 18.51
CA GLN A 208 16.21 -7.32 18.17
C GLN A 208 15.01 -8.28 18.20
N ALA A 209 13.86 -7.81 18.65
CA ALA A 209 12.59 -8.52 18.69
C ALA A 209 11.75 -8.41 17.39
N LEU A 210 12.07 -7.46 16.49
CA LEU A 210 11.31 -7.25 15.25
C LEU A 210 11.45 -8.44 14.28
N SER A 211 10.31 -8.96 13.81
CA SER A 211 10.21 -9.90 12.69
C SER A 211 9.75 -9.22 11.40
N SER A 212 8.92 -8.19 11.49
CA SER A 212 8.42 -7.43 10.34
C SER A 212 8.49 -5.93 10.61
N LEU A 213 9.05 -5.19 9.65
CA LEU A 213 9.16 -3.73 9.71
C LEU A 213 8.65 -3.11 8.41
N VAL A 214 7.64 -2.26 8.54
CA VAL A 214 7.04 -1.50 7.43
C VAL A 214 7.09 -0.02 7.78
N ILE A 215 7.79 0.77 6.98
CA ILE A 215 7.94 2.22 7.13
C ILE A 215 7.51 2.89 5.83
N ILE A 216 6.39 3.59 5.87
CA ILE A 216 5.80 4.30 4.72
C ILE A 216 5.80 5.79 5.05
N ASP A 217 6.23 6.62 4.10
CA ASP A 217 6.12 8.09 4.14
C ASP A 217 6.63 8.77 5.42
N CYS A 218 7.70 8.24 6.03
CA CYS A 218 8.37 8.85 7.19
C CYS A 218 9.70 9.51 6.74
N PRO A 219 9.72 10.82 6.38
CA PRO A 219 10.86 11.45 5.69
C PRO A 219 12.07 11.77 6.58
N ASN A 220 11.87 11.91 7.89
CA ASN A 220 12.95 12.21 8.85
C ASN A 220 13.51 10.95 9.52
N MET A 221 12.82 9.82 9.39
CA MET A 221 13.20 8.57 10.03
C MET A 221 14.44 7.95 9.37
N SER A 222 15.53 7.85 10.13
CA SER A 222 16.70 7.05 9.78
C SER A 222 16.51 5.59 10.22
N LEU A 223 17.30 4.69 9.62
CA LEU A 223 17.52 3.36 10.19
C LEU A 223 18.68 3.47 11.18
N SER A 224 18.59 2.79 12.33
CA SER A 224 19.57 2.89 13.44
C SER A 224 21.02 2.70 12.98
N GLU A 225 21.95 3.46 13.57
CA GLU A 225 23.40 3.26 13.38
C GLU A 225 23.84 1.85 13.85
N GLU A 226 23.15 1.28 14.83
CA GLU A 226 23.36 -0.11 15.29
C GLU A 226 22.83 -1.17 14.30
N GLY A 227 22.20 -0.73 13.20
CA GLY A 227 21.62 -1.57 12.17
C GLY A 227 20.20 -2.08 12.47
N LEU A 228 19.59 -2.73 11.49
CA LEU A 228 18.33 -3.46 11.65
C LEU A 228 18.58 -4.92 12.05
N PRO A 229 17.64 -5.57 12.77
CA PRO A 229 17.82 -6.94 13.23
C PRO A 229 17.88 -7.95 12.08
N THR A 230 18.89 -8.83 12.13
CA THR A 230 19.15 -9.84 11.09
C THR A 230 18.06 -10.90 10.94
N LYS A 231 17.18 -11.01 11.95
CA LYS A 231 16.02 -11.93 11.99
C LYS A 231 14.74 -11.40 11.32
N LEU A 232 14.75 -10.19 10.76
CA LEU A 232 13.60 -9.70 9.98
C LEU A 232 13.27 -10.67 8.85
N SER A 233 11.99 -11.07 8.75
CA SER A 233 11.44 -11.80 7.61
C SER A 233 10.88 -10.84 6.55
N LEU A 234 10.37 -9.69 6.98
CA LEU A 234 9.81 -8.68 6.08
C LEU A 234 10.34 -7.27 6.37
N LEU A 235 10.77 -6.60 5.31
CA LEU A 235 11.15 -5.18 5.33
C LEU A 235 10.46 -4.45 4.17
N TYR A 236 9.70 -3.41 4.46
CA TYR A 236 9.14 -2.50 3.48
C TYR A 236 9.50 -1.06 3.86
N ILE A 237 10.22 -0.35 3.00
CA ILE A 237 10.61 1.06 3.18
C ILE A 237 10.21 1.91 1.97
N THR A 238 9.90 3.20 2.20
CA THR A 238 9.52 4.14 1.11
C THR A 238 10.33 5.44 1.05
N SER A 239 11.53 5.48 1.65
CA SER A 239 12.39 6.67 1.70
C SER A 239 13.80 6.38 1.20
N LEU A 240 14.32 7.25 0.34
CA LEU A 240 15.67 7.13 -0.20
C LEU A 240 16.77 7.24 0.89
N LYS A 241 16.50 7.94 2.00
CA LYS A 241 17.40 7.96 3.18
C LYS A 241 17.50 6.57 3.82
N GLN A 242 16.35 5.92 4.04
CA GLN A 242 16.28 4.56 4.61
C GLN A 242 16.94 3.55 3.68
N TYR A 243 16.74 3.70 2.37
CA TYR A 243 17.44 2.90 1.37
C TYR A 243 18.97 3.04 1.46
N LYS A 244 19.50 4.27 1.49
CA LYS A 244 20.94 4.53 1.61
C LYS A 244 21.53 3.87 2.87
N ALA A 245 20.88 4.03 4.02
CA ALA A 245 21.29 3.39 5.28
C ALA A 245 21.23 1.85 5.19
N LEU A 246 20.15 1.29 4.62
CA LEU A 246 19.99 -0.15 4.44
C LEU A 246 21.11 -0.76 3.57
N MET A 247 21.50 -0.08 2.49
CA MET A 247 22.61 -0.55 1.64
C MET A 247 23.95 -0.53 2.41
N GLN A 248 24.21 0.49 3.24
CA GLN A 248 25.40 0.56 4.10
C GLN A 248 25.46 -0.58 5.13
N THR A 249 24.32 -1.01 5.69
CA THR A 249 24.28 -2.13 6.65
C THR A 249 24.55 -3.52 6.05
N GLY A 250 24.49 -3.65 4.71
CA GLY A 250 24.75 -4.89 3.98
C GLY A 250 23.62 -5.92 4.07
N LEU A 251 22.78 -6.00 3.04
CA LEU A 251 21.59 -6.86 3.01
C LEU A 251 21.87 -8.36 3.20
N GLN A 252 23.06 -8.85 2.87
CA GLN A 252 23.43 -10.25 3.07
C GLN A 252 23.40 -10.69 4.54
N ASN A 253 23.42 -9.74 5.48
CA ASN A 253 23.40 -10.00 6.91
C ASN A 253 22.01 -10.43 7.43
N PHE A 254 20.93 -10.17 6.68
CA PHE A 254 19.58 -10.59 7.07
C PHE A 254 19.37 -12.08 6.79
N THR A 255 19.59 -12.92 7.80
CA THR A 255 19.56 -14.39 7.70
C THR A 255 18.16 -14.98 7.57
N SER A 256 17.11 -14.17 7.74
CA SER A 256 15.70 -14.61 7.73
C SER A 256 14.82 -13.86 6.73
N LEU A 257 15.36 -12.87 6.00
CA LEU A 257 14.57 -11.96 5.16
C LEU A 257 14.03 -12.69 3.93
N THR A 258 12.70 -12.82 3.83
CA THR A 258 11.99 -13.43 2.71
C THR A 258 11.36 -12.39 1.80
N SER A 259 10.93 -11.24 2.34
CA SER A 259 10.27 -10.16 1.59
C SER A 259 10.94 -8.80 1.81
N LEU A 260 11.50 -8.24 0.74
CA LEU A 260 12.05 -6.89 0.68
C LEU A 260 11.25 -6.04 -0.32
N ARG A 261 10.67 -4.94 0.16
CA ARG A 261 9.98 -3.95 -0.68
C ARG A 261 10.60 -2.56 -0.50
N ILE A 262 10.94 -1.91 -1.61
CA ILE A 262 11.58 -0.59 -1.64
C ILE A 262 10.84 0.26 -2.67
N ILE A 263 10.15 1.30 -2.20
CA ILE A 263 9.34 2.18 -3.06
C ILE A 263 9.92 3.60 -3.00
N GLY A 264 10.40 4.12 -4.13
CA GLY A 264 10.88 5.50 -4.22
C GLY A 264 9.74 6.51 -4.26
N LYS A 265 10.08 7.80 -4.23
CA LYS A 265 9.16 8.88 -4.61
C LYS A 265 9.51 9.44 -6.00
N PRO A 266 8.54 9.96 -6.77
CA PRO A 266 8.80 10.54 -8.09
C PRO A 266 9.84 11.67 -8.07
N ASP A 267 9.84 12.46 -6.99
CA ASP A 267 10.68 13.64 -6.82
C ASP A 267 12.04 13.36 -6.17
N ASP A 268 12.31 12.12 -5.75
CA ASP A 268 13.56 11.75 -5.10
C ASP A 268 14.79 11.96 -6.04
N GLU A 269 15.94 12.25 -5.43
CA GLU A 269 17.22 12.29 -6.14
C GLU A 269 17.54 10.93 -6.78
N SER A 270 18.21 10.94 -7.93
CA SER A 270 18.62 9.69 -8.58
C SER A 270 19.57 8.88 -7.70
N LEU A 271 19.34 7.58 -7.59
CA LEU A 271 20.34 6.63 -7.11
C LEU A 271 21.55 6.67 -8.05
N GLN A 272 22.66 7.27 -7.61
CA GLN A 272 23.90 7.35 -8.39
C GLN A 272 24.64 6.01 -8.37
N GLU A 273 25.38 5.75 -9.45
CA GLU A 273 25.78 4.41 -9.90
C GLU A 273 26.98 3.80 -9.13
N GLU A 274 27.67 4.58 -8.30
CA GLU A 274 29.14 4.42 -8.18
C GLU A 274 29.67 3.64 -6.96
N ASP A 275 28.90 3.42 -5.87
CA ASP A 275 29.50 2.95 -4.58
C ASP A 275 29.00 1.63 -3.98
N MET A 276 27.85 1.06 -4.36
CA MET A 276 27.30 -0.10 -3.62
C MET A 276 26.77 -1.24 -4.49
N THR A 277 27.64 -2.23 -4.78
CA THR A 277 27.18 -3.57 -5.15
C THR A 277 26.79 -4.33 -3.87
N VAL A 278 25.50 -4.41 -3.57
CA VAL A 278 25.00 -5.11 -2.37
C VAL A 278 24.62 -6.54 -2.73
N THR A 279 25.01 -7.52 -1.90
CA THR A 279 24.61 -8.91 -2.09
C THR A 279 23.27 -9.15 -1.38
N LEU A 280 22.30 -9.73 -2.09
CA LEU A 280 21.01 -10.08 -1.49
C LEU A 280 21.10 -11.33 -0.59
N PRO A 281 20.29 -11.42 0.48
CA PRO A 281 20.27 -12.60 1.33
C PRO A 281 19.62 -13.77 0.60
N ARG A 282 20.18 -14.98 0.74
CA ARG A 282 19.71 -16.20 0.05
C ARG A 282 18.30 -16.66 0.46
N THR A 283 17.78 -16.13 1.56
CA THR A 283 16.40 -16.38 2.03
C THR A 283 15.35 -15.58 1.29
N LEU A 284 15.76 -14.59 0.48
CA LEU A 284 14.83 -13.68 -0.17
C LEU A 284 14.04 -14.41 -1.27
N THR A 285 12.72 -14.42 -1.13
CA THR A 285 11.79 -15.00 -2.10
C THR A 285 10.98 -13.92 -2.82
N LEU A 286 10.91 -12.71 -2.27
CA LEU A 286 10.18 -11.58 -2.82
C LEU A 286 11.04 -10.32 -2.76
N LEU A 287 11.43 -9.80 -3.93
CA LEU A 287 11.99 -8.47 -4.09
C LEU A 287 11.02 -7.61 -4.91
N SER A 288 10.60 -6.47 -4.36
CA SER A 288 9.79 -5.48 -5.07
C SER A 288 10.47 -4.12 -5.01
N ILE A 289 10.76 -3.54 -6.16
CA ILE A 289 11.34 -2.19 -6.28
C ILE A 289 10.47 -1.42 -7.27
N GLY A 290 10.07 -0.20 -6.91
CA GLY A 290 9.19 0.64 -7.74
C GLY A 290 9.35 2.12 -7.47
N TYR A 291 8.76 2.95 -8.34
CA TYR A 291 8.71 4.42 -8.20
C TYR A 291 10.07 5.14 -8.13
N PHE A 292 11.12 4.59 -8.77
CA PHE A 292 12.40 5.28 -8.99
C PHE A 292 12.55 5.67 -10.47
N PRO A 293 12.03 6.84 -10.92
CA PRO A 293 11.95 7.18 -12.35
C PRO A 293 13.32 7.39 -13.05
N LYS A 294 14.40 7.55 -12.27
CA LYS A 294 15.78 7.77 -12.76
C LYS A 294 16.69 6.54 -12.60
N LEU A 295 16.16 5.40 -12.14
CA LEU A 295 16.95 4.20 -11.87
C LEU A 295 17.27 3.46 -13.17
N LYS A 296 18.55 3.44 -13.56
CA LYS A 296 19.02 2.75 -14.78
C LYS A 296 19.40 1.29 -14.55
N TYR A 297 19.94 0.96 -13.37
CA TYR A 297 20.49 -0.35 -13.04
C TYR A 297 20.12 -0.76 -11.63
N LEU A 298 19.99 -2.06 -11.38
CA LEU A 298 19.78 -2.60 -10.03
C LEU A 298 21.14 -2.85 -9.35
N PRO A 299 21.40 -2.32 -8.14
CA PRO A 299 22.69 -2.41 -7.46
C PRO A 299 22.95 -3.78 -6.77
N PHE A 300 22.24 -4.83 -7.18
CA PHE A 300 22.24 -6.11 -6.49
C PHE A 300 23.05 -7.18 -7.23
N LYS A 301 23.97 -7.82 -6.49
CA LYS A 301 24.62 -9.06 -6.92
C LYS A 301 23.72 -10.26 -6.65
N ASN A 302 23.88 -11.30 -7.46
CA ASN A 302 23.20 -12.60 -7.34
C ASN A 302 21.66 -12.54 -7.47
N LEU A 303 21.13 -11.59 -8.25
CA LEU A 303 19.71 -11.58 -8.65
C LEU A 303 19.33 -12.92 -9.32
N GLU A 304 20.22 -13.49 -10.12
CA GLU A 304 20.04 -14.78 -10.82
C GLU A 304 19.84 -15.98 -9.87
N ASP A 305 20.33 -15.90 -8.63
CA ASP A 305 20.20 -16.97 -7.62
C ASP A 305 18.86 -16.94 -6.87
N LEU A 306 18.04 -15.88 -7.03
CA LEU A 306 16.78 -15.75 -6.31
C LEU A 306 15.72 -16.72 -6.87
N PRO A 307 15.04 -17.50 -6.02
CA PRO A 307 13.94 -18.36 -6.46
C PRO A 307 12.76 -17.49 -6.89
N CYS A 308 12.60 -17.31 -8.21
CA CYS A 308 11.49 -16.60 -8.86
C CYS A 308 11.45 -15.08 -8.58
N LEU A 309 12.30 -14.33 -9.30
CA LEU A 309 12.34 -12.85 -9.32
C LEU A 309 11.16 -12.18 -10.06
N ASP A 310 10.05 -12.88 -10.30
CA ASP A 310 8.91 -12.44 -11.14
C ASP A 310 8.07 -11.30 -10.53
N CYS A 311 8.57 -10.66 -9.47
CA CYS A 311 7.92 -9.57 -8.74
C CYS A 311 8.65 -8.22 -8.81
N LEU A 312 9.60 -8.05 -9.75
CA LEU A 312 9.92 -6.70 -10.24
C LEU A 312 8.61 -6.06 -10.71
N GLY A 313 8.20 -5.01 -10.01
CA GLY A 313 6.85 -4.46 -10.13
C GLY A 313 6.63 -3.78 -11.47
N TYR A 314 6.25 -4.57 -12.48
CA TYR A 314 5.87 -4.03 -13.78
C TYR A 314 4.64 -3.14 -13.62
N ASP A 315 4.74 -1.90 -14.07
CA ASP A 315 3.55 -1.10 -14.34
C ASP A 315 2.80 -1.70 -15.53
N ILE A 316 1.51 -1.99 -15.36
CA ILE A 316 0.73 -2.66 -16.41
C ILE A 316 0.40 -1.72 -17.57
N GLU A 317 0.30 -0.40 -17.34
CA GLU A 317 0.07 0.55 -18.44
C GLU A 317 1.31 0.59 -19.34
N SER A 318 2.51 0.60 -18.74
CA SER A 318 3.77 0.38 -19.44
C SER A 318 3.82 -0.97 -20.17
N LEU A 319 3.41 -2.09 -19.56
CA LEU A 319 3.35 -3.39 -20.27
C LEU A 319 2.38 -3.38 -21.45
N PHE A 320 1.19 -2.78 -21.31
CA PHE A 320 0.22 -2.68 -22.39
C PHE A 320 0.67 -1.70 -23.49
N GLN A 321 1.48 -0.70 -23.15
CA GLN A 321 2.13 0.18 -24.13
C GLN A 321 3.26 -0.56 -24.88
N GLU A 322 4.10 -1.32 -24.19
CA GLU A 322 5.14 -2.19 -24.78
C GLU A 322 4.52 -3.28 -25.68
N ALA A 323 3.38 -3.84 -25.28
CA ALA A 323 2.65 -4.81 -26.08
C ALA A 323 2.16 -4.27 -27.44
N ARG A 324 2.13 -2.94 -27.63
CA ARG A 324 1.82 -2.33 -28.94
C ARG A 324 2.95 -2.48 -29.95
N SER A 325 4.20 -2.61 -29.49
CA SER A 325 5.40 -2.64 -30.35
C SER A 325 6.08 -4.01 -30.41
N ARG A 326 5.93 -4.86 -29.37
CA ARG A 326 6.56 -6.18 -29.30
C ARG A 326 5.68 -7.21 -28.60
N TRP A 327 5.99 -8.49 -28.81
CA TRP A 327 5.51 -9.56 -27.93
C TRP A 327 5.99 -9.34 -26.49
N LEU A 328 5.09 -9.63 -25.54
CA LEU A 328 5.44 -9.67 -24.12
C LEU A 328 6.34 -10.88 -23.82
N LYS A 329 7.31 -10.70 -22.93
CA LYS A 329 8.21 -11.74 -22.45
C LYS A 329 7.45 -12.72 -21.54
N PRO A 330 7.89 -13.98 -21.40
CA PRO A 330 7.24 -14.94 -20.51
C PRO A 330 7.06 -14.44 -19.07
N THR A 331 8.04 -13.72 -18.51
CA THR A 331 7.95 -13.12 -17.16
C THR A 331 6.85 -12.04 -17.06
N GLU A 332 6.75 -11.17 -18.07
CA GLU A 332 5.74 -10.10 -18.14
C GLU A 332 4.33 -10.67 -18.27
N VAL A 333 4.16 -11.72 -19.09
CA VAL A 333 2.90 -12.47 -19.22
C VAL A 333 2.53 -13.18 -17.92
N HIS A 334 3.49 -13.83 -17.26
CA HIS A 334 3.30 -14.53 -15.99
C HIS A 334 2.81 -13.58 -14.89
N PHE A 335 3.45 -12.40 -14.78
CA PHE A 335 3.05 -11.35 -13.86
C PHE A 335 1.60 -10.89 -14.06
N ILE A 336 1.18 -10.63 -15.31
CA ILE A 336 -0.21 -10.20 -15.61
C ILE A 336 -1.22 -11.29 -15.21
N LEU A 337 -0.93 -12.56 -15.50
CA LEU A 337 -1.82 -13.70 -15.19
C LEU A 337 -1.94 -13.95 -13.67
N GLN A 338 -0.83 -13.87 -12.92
CA GLN A 338 -0.86 -13.96 -11.46
C GLN A 338 -1.64 -12.82 -10.81
N ASN A 339 -1.54 -11.60 -11.36
CA ASN A 339 -2.16 -10.41 -10.79
C ASN A 339 -3.58 -10.10 -11.34
N HIS A 340 -4.19 -11.05 -12.06
CA HIS A 340 -5.42 -10.83 -12.84
C HIS A 340 -6.60 -10.22 -12.08
N GLU A 341 -6.74 -10.47 -10.77
CA GLU A 341 -7.81 -9.90 -9.94
C GLU A 341 -7.77 -8.36 -9.86
N LYS A 342 -6.59 -7.76 -10.08
CA LYS A 342 -6.39 -6.31 -10.12
C LYS A 342 -6.90 -5.67 -11.43
N TYR A 343 -7.28 -6.48 -12.42
CA TYR A 343 -7.54 -6.04 -13.79
C TYR A 343 -8.95 -6.39 -14.25
N LYS A 344 -9.54 -5.54 -15.08
CA LYS A 344 -10.89 -5.75 -15.61
C LYS A 344 -10.87 -6.84 -16.69
N LEU A 345 -11.40 -8.02 -16.35
CA LEU A 345 -11.58 -9.11 -17.31
C LEU A 345 -12.63 -8.75 -18.38
N ASN A 346 -12.28 -9.00 -19.64
CA ASN A 346 -13.17 -8.83 -20.79
C ASN A 346 -14.31 -9.87 -20.73
N GLN A 347 -15.55 -9.40 -20.88
CA GLN A 347 -16.75 -10.24 -20.83
C GLN A 347 -17.22 -10.74 -22.22
N GLU A 348 -16.70 -10.13 -23.29
CA GLU A 348 -17.08 -10.41 -24.68
C GLU A 348 -15.83 -10.56 -25.56
N ALA A 349 -15.92 -11.34 -26.63
CA ALA A 349 -14.82 -11.54 -27.57
C ALA A 349 -14.65 -10.31 -28.49
N PRO A 350 -13.43 -9.76 -28.65
CA PRO A 350 -13.18 -8.56 -29.45
C PRO A 350 -13.52 -8.80 -30.91
N GLN A 351 -13.98 -7.77 -31.63
CA GLN A 351 -14.32 -7.88 -33.05
C GLN A 351 -13.23 -7.24 -33.90
N LYS A 352 -12.48 -8.07 -34.63
CA LYS A 352 -11.30 -7.72 -35.46
C LYS A 352 -10.30 -6.79 -34.74
N PRO A 353 -9.73 -7.22 -33.59
CA PRO A 353 -8.72 -6.45 -32.89
C PRO A 353 -7.50 -6.14 -33.77
N SER A 354 -6.94 -4.94 -33.62
CA SER A 354 -5.76 -4.49 -34.37
C SER A 354 -4.45 -5.07 -33.80
N GLY A 355 -3.37 -5.01 -34.58
CA GLY A 355 -2.03 -5.28 -34.07
C GLY A 355 -1.70 -4.40 -32.86
N GLY A 356 -1.01 -4.97 -31.88
CA GLY A 356 -0.68 -4.34 -30.61
C GLY A 356 -1.76 -4.45 -29.52
N SER A 357 -2.90 -5.10 -29.80
CA SER A 357 -4.00 -5.24 -28.83
C SER A 357 -3.77 -6.38 -27.85
N VAL A 358 -4.13 -6.18 -26.58
CA VAL A 358 -4.08 -7.19 -25.50
C VAL A 358 -5.42 -7.26 -24.78
N PHE A 359 -5.86 -8.47 -24.46
CA PHE A 359 -7.12 -8.75 -23.76
C PHE A 359 -6.93 -9.84 -22.71
N LEU A 360 -7.71 -9.79 -21.62
CA LEU A 360 -7.62 -10.73 -20.51
C LEU A 360 -9.00 -11.32 -20.21
N PHE A 361 -9.13 -12.65 -20.25
CA PHE A 361 -10.41 -13.35 -20.11
C PHE A 361 -10.37 -14.43 -19.02
N ASN A 362 -11.51 -14.66 -18.37
CA ASN A 362 -11.74 -15.93 -17.68
C ASN A 362 -12.33 -16.94 -18.68
N LYS A 363 -11.54 -17.93 -19.10
CA LYS A 363 -11.92 -18.94 -20.11
C LYS A 363 -13.00 -19.91 -19.62
N ARG A 364 -13.23 -20.02 -18.30
CA ARG A 364 -14.34 -20.80 -17.72
C ARG A 364 -15.69 -20.07 -17.91
N VAL A 365 -15.68 -18.73 -17.91
CA VAL A 365 -16.84 -17.86 -18.19
C VAL A 365 -17.04 -17.69 -19.69
N LEU A 366 -16.06 -17.12 -20.40
CA LEU A 366 -16.13 -16.87 -21.85
C LEU A 366 -15.36 -17.93 -22.64
N ARG A 367 -15.96 -19.11 -22.84
CA ARG A 367 -15.31 -20.24 -23.54
C ARG A 367 -14.91 -19.97 -24.99
N PHE A 368 -15.56 -19.01 -25.65
CA PHE A 368 -15.36 -18.66 -27.06
C PHE A 368 -14.61 -17.35 -27.27
N PHE A 369 -13.75 -16.95 -26.33
CA PHE A 369 -12.92 -15.73 -26.40
C PHE A 369 -12.11 -15.59 -27.71
N HIS A 370 -11.78 -16.72 -28.36
CA HIS A 370 -11.05 -16.80 -29.63
C HIS A 370 -11.91 -16.54 -30.89
N LYS A 371 -13.22 -16.28 -30.76
CA LYS A 371 -14.10 -15.88 -31.87
C LYS A 371 -13.96 -14.38 -32.13
N ASP A 372 -12.77 -13.99 -32.58
CA ASP A 372 -12.31 -12.61 -32.70
C ASP A 372 -12.63 -11.93 -34.05
N GLY A 373 -13.38 -12.59 -34.93
CA GLY A 373 -13.78 -12.06 -36.23
C GLY A 373 -12.66 -12.04 -37.30
N HIS A 374 -11.46 -12.52 -36.97
CA HIS A 374 -10.37 -12.74 -37.93
C HIS A 374 -10.44 -14.14 -38.55
N ASN A 375 -9.95 -14.26 -39.78
CA ASN A 375 -9.77 -15.56 -40.43
C ASN A 375 -8.35 -16.06 -40.15
N TRP A 376 -8.25 -17.17 -39.45
CA TRP A 376 -6.98 -17.80 -39.09
C TRP A 376 -6.68 -19.01 -39.98
N CYS A 377 -5.40 -19.24 -40.28
CA CYS A 377 -4.93 -20.42 -41.00
C CYS A 377 -5.51 -21.70 -40.37
N LYS A 378 -6.00 -22.62 -41.20
CA LYS A 378 -6.65 -23.87 -40.75
C LYS A 378 -5.67 -25.05 -40.84
N LYS A 379 -5.89 -26.09 -40.02
CA LYS A 379 -5.11 -27.34 -40.16
C LYS A 379 -5.43 -27.99 -41.50
N LYS A 380 -4.44 -28.62 -42.12
CA LYS A 380 -4.63 -29.41 -43.34
C LYS A 380 -5.77 -30.41 -43.12
N ASP A 381 -6.76 -30.37 -44.01
CA ASP A 381 -7.96 -31.22 -43.99
C ASP A 381 -8.91 -31.05 -42.76
N SER A 382 -8.83 -29.94 -42.03
CA SER A 382 -9.75 -29.62 -40.92
C SER A 382 -10.38 -28.22 -41.04
N ARG A 383 -11.58 -28.05 -40.46
CA ARG A 383 -12.19 -26.74 -40.24
C ARG A 383 -11.62 -26.01 -39.02
N ALA A 384 -10.82 -26.67 -38.19
CA ALA A 384 -10.19 -26.10 -37.00
C ALA A 384 -8.97 -25.23 -37.35
N VAL A 385 -8.72 -24.20 -36.54
CA VAL A 385 -7.56 -23.32 -36.65
C VAL A 385 -6.27 -24.13 -36.44
N GLY A 386 -5.26 -23.83 -37.26
CA GLY A 386 -3.90 -24.34 -37.18
C GLY A 386 -3.11 -23.66 -36.08
N GLU A 387 -3.47 -23.94 -34.83
CA GLU A 387 -2.74 -23.46 -33.66
C GLU A 387 -1.55 -24.38 -33.35
N ALA A 388 -0.36 -23.80 -33.22
CA ALA A 388 0.82 -24.45 -32.65
C ALA A 388 0.85 -24.24 -31.13
N HIS A 389 1.32 -25.24 -30.37
CA HIS A 389 1.41 -25.19 -28.91
C HIS A 389 2.87 -25.21 -28.47
N GLU A 390 3.23 -24.29 -27.58
CA GLU A 390 4.52 -24.23 -26.90
C GLU A 390 4.32 -24.14 -25.38
N ARG A 391 5.29 -24.63 -24.62
CA ARG A 391 5.38 -24.43 -23.17
C ARG A 391 6.55 -23.51 -22.90
N LEU A 392 6.28 -22.35 -22.30
CA LEU A 392 7.25 -21.29 -22.11
C LEU A 392 7.81 -21.34 -20.69
N LYS A 393 9.12 -21.13 -20.57
CA LYS A 393 9.81 -21.07 -19.28
C LYS A 393 9.74 -19.67 -18.68
N VAL A 394 9.60 -19.63 -17.36
CA VAL A 394 9.70 -18.44 -16.54
C VAL A 394 10.68 -18.79 -15.42
N GLY A 395 11.80 -18.06 -15.35
CA GLY A 395 13.00 -18.56 -14.69
C GLY A 395 13.39 -19.96 -15.21
N ASN A 396 13.56 -20.91 -14.28
CA ASN A 396 13.95 -22.28 -14.58
C ASN A 396 12.76 -23.26 -14.77
N ALA A 397 11.50 -22.80 -14.66
CA ALA A 397 10.31 -23.66 -14.66
C ALA A 397 9.38 -23.41 -15.87
N GLU A 398 8.70 -24.46 -16.36
CA GLU A 398 7.70 -24.38 -17.45
C GLU A 398 6.34 -23.85 -16.96
N ALA A 399 6.30 -22.57 -16.58
CA ALA A 399 5.16 -21.96 -15.91
C ALA A 399 3.99 -21.58 -16.86
N LEU A 400 4.23 -21.42 -18.16
CA LEU A 400 3.23 -20.92 -19.12
C LEU A 400 2.99 -21.88 -20.29
N ASN A 401 1.77 -21.85 -20.81
CA ASN A 401 1.38 -22.45 -22.09
C ASN A 401 1.05 -21.33 -23.08
N CYS A 402 1.42 -21.50 -24.36
CA CYS A 402 1.13 -20.55 -25.42
C CYS A 402 0.59 -21.25 -26.67
N TYR A 403 -0.54 -20.76 -27.20
CA TYR A 403 -1.05 -21.12 -28.54
C TYR A 403 -0.80 -20.00 -29.54
N TYR A 404 -0.30 -20.36 -30.73
CA TYR A 404 0.07 -19.45 -31.81
C TYR A 404 -0.82 -19.66 -33.03
N ALA A 405 -1.47 -18.59 -33.51
CA ALA A 405 -2.23 -18.59 -34.76
C ALA A 405 -1.72 -17.51 -35.73
N HIS A 406 -1.77 -17.80 -37.02
CA HIS A 406 -1.37 -16.91 -38.12
C HIS A 406 -2.59 -16.54 -38.96
N GLY A 407 -2.69 -15.29 -39.42
CA GLY A 407 -3.78 -14.81 -40.26
C GLY A 407 -3.79 -15.50 -41.63
N GLU A 408 -4.97 -15.87 -42.11
CA GLU A 408 -5.15 -16.57 -43.40
C GLU A 408 -4.84 -15.66 -44.59
N GLN A 409 -5.17 -14.37 -44.50
CA GLN A 409 -4.90 -13.37 -45.55
C GLN A 409 -3.57 -12.62 -45.33
N ASN A 410 -3.09 -12.54 -44.09
CA ASN A 410 -1.86 -11.83 -43.72
C ASN A 410 -1.05 -12.71 -42.74
N PRO A 411 -0.04 -13.45 -43.23
CA PRO A 411 0.82 -14.29 -42.38
C PRO A 411 1.60 -13.53 -41.30
N ASN A 412 1.84 -12.23 -41.52
CA ASN A 412 2.53 -11.36 -40.57
C ASN A 412 1.63 -10.91 -39.42
N PHE A 413 0.30 -11.04 -39.57
CA PHE A 413 -0.65 -10.85 -38.48
C PHE A 413 -0.81 -12.14 -37.67
N GLN A 414 -0.52 -12.07 -36.38
CA GLN A 414 -0.44 -13.23 -35.50
C GLN A 414 -1.21 -12.99 -34.19
N ARG A 415 -1.70 -14.08 -33.60
CA ARG A 415 -2.31 -14.10 -32.26
C ARG A 415 -1.57 -15.10 -31.38
N ARG A 416 -1.25 -14.69 -30.16
CA ARG A 416 -0.75 -15.56 -29.09
C ARG A 416 -1.75 -15.59 -27.93
N SER A 417 -2.09 -16.78 -27.46
CA SER A 417 -2.96 -16.98 -26.29
C SER A 417 -2.18 -17.69 -25.19
N TYR A 418 -2.06 -17.05 -24.02
CA TYR A 418 -1.22 -17.50 -22.91
C TYR A 418 -2.04 -17.82 -21.66
N TRP A 419 -1.72 -18.91 -20.97
CA TRP A 419 -2.25 -19.22 -19.63
C TRP A 419 -1.24 -19.97 -18.79
N MET A 420 -1.38 -19.92 -17.46
CA MET A 420 -0.48 -20.60 -16.53
C MET A 420 -0.69 -22.11 -16.52
N SER A 421 0.40 -22.86 -16.30
CA SER A 421 0.38 -24.31 -16.03
C SER A 421 -0.21 -24.63 -14.65
N ASP A 422 -0.23 -23.68 -13.73
CA ASP A 422 -0.80 -23.81 -12.38
C ASP A 422 -2.34 -23.92 -12.43
N PRO A 423 -2.96 -25.01 -11.89
CA PRO A 423 -4.40 -25.18 -11.84
C PRO A 423 -5.19 -24.06 -11.13
N ALA A 424 -4.55 -23.29 -10.24
CA ALA A 424 -5.18 -22.13 -9.61
C ALA A 424 -5.47 -21.02 -10.62
N TYR A 425 -4.53 -20.76 -11.54
CA TYR A 425 -4.55 -19.64 -12.48
C TYR A 425 -4.87 -20.04 -13.93
N ASP A 426 -4.93 -21.34 -14.23
CA ASP A 426 -5.18 -21.90 -15.58
C ASP A 426 -6.39 -21.26 -16.29
N HIS A 427 -7.37 -20.84 -15.50
CA HIS A 427 -8.66 -20.32 -15.93
C HIS A 427 -8.61 -18.93 -16.54
N ILE A 428 -7.51 -18.21 -16.35
CA ILE A 428 -7.26 -16.90 -16.93
C ILE A 428 -6.40 -17.06 -18.20
N VAL A 429 -6.78 -16.37 -19.26
CA VAL A 429 -6.05 -16.36 -20.53
C VAL A 429 -5.79 -14.93 -21.00
N LEU A 430 -4.54 -14.62 -21.29
CA LEU A 430 -4.09 -13.38 -21.92
C LEU A 430 -4.01 -13.62 -23.44
N VAL A 431 -4.66 -12.78 -24.24
CA VAL A 431 -4.63 -12.87 -25.71
C VAL A 431 -4.01 -11.61 -26.27
N HIS A 432 -2.95 -11.77 -27.05
CA HIS A 432 -2.15 -10.69 -27.62
C HIS A 432 -2.13 -10.83 -29.15
N TYR A 433 -2.41 -9.74 -29.85
CA TYR A 433 -2.40 -9.63 -31.30
C TYR A 433 -1.23 -8.76 -31.74
N GLN A 434 -0.47 -9.18 -32.75
CA GLN A 434 0.61 -8.36 -33.31
C GLN A 434 0.70 -8.53 -34.83
N GLU A 435 1.05 -7.44 -35.51
CA GLU A 435 1.52 -7.45 -36.90
C GLU A 435 3.04 -7.31 -36.90
N ILE A 436 3.73 -8.26 -37.54
CA ILE A 436 5.20 -8.33 -37.57
C ILE A 436 5.72 -7.69 -38.85
N THR A 437 6.42 -6.57 -38.74
CA THR A 437 7.18 -6.00 -39.86
C THR A 437 8.39 -6.86 -40.17
N GLU A 438 8.61 -7.23 -41.43
CA GLU A 438 9.75 -8.06 -41.85
C GLU A 438 11.10 -7.43 -41.48
N GLY A 439 11.71 -7.96 -40.41
CA GLY A 439 13.13 -7.79 -40.10
C GLY A 439 13.90 -9.05 -40.51
N LYS A 440 15.13 -8.88 -41.02
CA LYS A 440 16.02 -9.97 -41.45
C LYS A 440 16.04 -11.15 -40.46
N PRO A 441 16.08 -12.41 -40.93
CA PRO A 441 16.10 -13.56 -40.04
C PRO A 441 17.38 -13.58 -39.19
N THR A 442 17.23 -13.32 -37.88
CA THR A 442 18.24 -13.70 -36.89
C THR A 442 18.27 -15.22 -36.82
N SER A 443 19.41 -15.80 -37.18
CA SER A 443 19.58 -17.24 -37.44
C SER A 443 19.43 -18.10 -36.19
N SER A 444 18.50 -19.06 -36.23
CA SER A 444 18.57 -20.30 -35.43
C SER A 444 17.79 -21.46 -36.07
N SER A 445 18.07 -21.76 -37.34
CA SER A 445 17.76 -23.06 -37.96
C SER A 445 18.65 -23.27 -39.19
N ILE A 446 19.46 -24.34 -39.17
CA ILE A 446 20.37 -24.69 -40.27
C ILE A 446 19.60 -25.52 -41.31
N ALA A 447 19.63 -25.08 -42.57
CA ALA A 447 19.35 -25.92 -43.72
C ALA A 447 20.46 -25.71 -44.75
N VAL A 448 21.26 -26.73 -44.99
CA VAL A 448 22.37 -26.71 -45.96
C VAL A 448 21.84 -27.09 -47.34
N SER A 449 22.08 -26.22 -48.32
CA SER A 449 22.05 -26.57 -49.75
C SER A 449 23.15 -25.79 -50.46
N LEU A 450 24.00 -26.50 -51.20
CA LEU A 450 25.08 -25.91 -52.00
C LEU A 450 24.51 -25.34 -53.31
N GLU A 451 25.11 -24.27 -53.84
CA GLU A 451 25.72 -24.25 -55.18
C GLU A 451 26.57 -22.98 -55.41
N ALA A 452 27.35 -22.96 -56.49
CA ALA A 452 28.55 -22.13 -56.64
C ALA A 452 28.41 -20.97 -57.65
N GLY A 453 29.26 -19.93 -57.55
CA GLY A 453 29.45 -18.97 -58.65
C GLY A 453 30.15 -17.64 -58.35
N ALA A 454 31.43 -17.54 -58.71
CA ALA A 454 32.14 -16.35 -59.23
C ALA A 454 32.10 -14.97 -58.47
N SER A 455 33.18 -14.71 -57.73
CA SER A 455 34.11 -13.56 -57.85
C SER A 455 33.66 -12.23 -58.48
N SER A 456 33.83 -11.12 -57.75
CA SER A 456 34.75 -10.02 -58.16
C SER A 456 35.09 -9.06 -56.99
N THR A 457 36.13 -8.23 -57.17
CA THR A 457 36.88 -7.49 -56.14
C THR A 457 36.63 -5.96 -56.18
N VAL A 458 37.37 -5.20 -55.33
CA VAL A 458 37.65 -3.73 -55.39
C VAL A 458 36.60 -2.81 -54.68
N SER A 459 36.94 -1.67 -54.06
CA SER A 459 37.95 -1.33 -53.01
C SER A 459 37.74 0.11 -52.51
N LEU A 460 38.00 0.37 -51.21
CA LEU A 460 38.54 1.62 -50.61
C LEU A 460 37.86 3.01 -50.79
N SER A 461 37.97 3.78 -49.69
CA SER A 461 37.54 5.17 -49.38
C SER A 461 38.44 6.26 -50.07
N PRO A 462 38.49 7.60 -49.73
CA PRO A 462 38.07 8.32 -48.49
C PRO A 462 37.64 9.84 -48.56
N ASN A 463 37.46 10.44 -47.37
CA ASN A 463 37.75 11.84 -46.93
C ASN A 463 36.81 13.06 -47.16
N SER A 464 36.15 13.46 -46.06
CA SER A 464 36.22 14.74 -45.31
C SER A 464 36.78 16.05 -45.91
N TYR A 465 36.11 17.19 -45.61
CA TYR A 465 36.76 18.50 -45.34
C TYR A 465 35.96 19.40 -44.37
N THR A 466 36.70 20.30 -43.70
CA THR A 466 36.24 21.41 -42.85
C THR A 466 36.81 22.73 -43.43
N THR A 467 36.51 23.97 -43.01
CA THR A 467 35.81 24.56 -41.83
C THR A 467 35.41 26.01 -42.18
N GLN A 468 34.64 26.71 -41.32
CA GLN A 468 34.90 28.09 -40.80
C GLN A 468 33.64 28.94 -40.53
N ASN A 469 33.73 29.71 -39.43
CA ASN A 469 32.86 30.82 -39.02
C ASN A 469 33.57 32.14 -39.38
N PRO A 470 32.88 33.29 -39.53
CA PRO A 470 32.85 34.24 -38.42
C PRO A 470 31.53 35.05 -38.31
N GLY A 471 31.32 35.77 -37.20
CA GLY A 471 30.16 36.66 -37.00
C GLY A 471 30.56 38.10 -36.65
N SER A 472 29.57 39.01 -36.54
CA SER A 472 29.59 40.18 -35.64
C SER A 472 28.22 40.87 -35.56
N THR A 473 28.12 41.92 -34.73
CA THR A 473 26.90 42.50 -34.13
C THR A 473 26.39 43.83 -34.74
N SER A 474 25.17 44.22 -34.30
CA SER A 474 24.60 45.61 -34.22
C SER A 474 23.96 46.21 -35.51
N VAL A 475 23.01 47.18 -35.52
CA VAL A 475 22.07 47.81 -34.53
C VAL A 475 21.07 48.74 -35.32
N HIS A 476 19.91 49.10 -34.73
CA HIS A 476 18.95 50.22 -35.05
C HIS A 476 17.85 50.12 -36.15
N GLY A 477 16.60 50.42 -35.71
CA GLY A 477 15.59 51.29 -36.36
C GLY A 477 14.62 50.70 -37.40
N ASP A 478 13.37 51.20 -37.58
CA ASP A 478 12.52 52.09 -36.75
C ASP A 478 11.07 52.18 -37.34
N PHE A 479 10.05 52.59 -36.55
CA PHE A 479 8.62 52.91 -36.92
C PHE A 479 7.73 51.82 -37.60
N TYR A 480 6.46 51.55 -37.24
CA TYR A 480 5.30 52.42 -36.97
C TYR A 480 4.18 51.64 -36.20
N GLU A 481 3.44 52.32 -35.33
CA GLU A 481 2.17 51.88 -34.67
C GLU A 481 1.02 52.82 -35.13
N PRO A 482 -0.31 52.61 -34.87
CA PRO A 482 -0.84 52.80 -33.50
C PRO A 482 -2.22 52.15 -33.14
N CYS A 483 -2.61 52.34 -31.86
CA CYS A 483 -4.00 52.41 -31.31
C CYS A 483 -4.79 51.07 -31.19
N HIS A 484 -5.42 50.68 -30.06
CA HIS A 484 -5.85 51.31 -28.79
C HIS A 484 -6.09 50.17 -27.73
N GLN A 485 -6.23 50.33 -26.39
CA GLN A 485 -6.25 51.49 -25.48
C GLN A 485 -5.94 51.13 -23.99
N SER A 486 -5.78 52.19 -23.19
CA SER A 486 -5.90 52.41 -21.72
C SER A 486 -6.81 51.51 -20.84
N SER A 487 -6.63 51.36 -19.50
CA SER A 487 -5.59 51.92 -18.58
C SER A 487 -5.66 51.39 -17.11
N SER A 488 -4.50 51.42 -16.43
CA SER A 488 -4.26 51.81 -15.01
C SER A 488 -4.94 51.11 -13.81
N CYS A 489 -4.11 50.41 -13.01
CA CYS A 489 -4.07 50.49 -11.53
C CYS A 489 -3.49 51.88 -11.10
N PRO A 490 -3.56 52.36 -9.82
CA PRO A 490 -3.55 51.59 -8.56
C PRO A 490 -4.45 52.11 -7.39
N GLY A 491 -4.45 51.41 -6.25
CA GLY A 491 -4.99 51.95 -4.98
C GLY A 491 -5.33 50.88 -3.93
N SER A 492 -4.64 50.90 -2.79
CA SER A 492 -4.84 49.99 -1.65
C SER A 492 -5.94 50.44 -0.68
N VAL A 493 -6.84 49.52 -0.28
CA VAL A 493 -7.62 49.60 0.98
C VAL A 493 -7.82 48.18 1.53
N GLU A 494 -7.55 47.98 2.82
CA GLU A 494 -7.85 46.74 3.55
C GLU A 494 -9.33 46.67 3.93
N VAL A 495 -10.00 45.53 3.68
CA VAL A 495 -11.20 45.12 4.42
C VAL A 495 -11.20 43.60 4.57
N SER A 496 -11.11 43.11 5.81
CA SER A 496 -11.33 41.70 6.14
C SER A 496 -12.79 41.30 5.95
N SER A 497 -13.05 40.12 5.40
CA SER A 497 -14.35 39.46 5.48
C SER A 497 -14.20 37.95 5.62
N GLU A 498 -14.61 37.44 6.78
CA GLU A 498 -14.65 36.02 7.08
C GLU A 498 -15.73 35.35 6.21
N ILE A 499 -15.37 34.27 5.50
CA ILE A 499 -16.35 33.43 4.80
C ILE A 499 -16.50 32.12 5.58
N ALA A 500 -17.64 31.99 6.25
CA ALA A 500 -18.03 30.77 6.94
C ALA A 500 -18.27 29.63 5.94
N ILE A 501 -17.39 28.62 5.94
CA ILE A 501 -17.58 27.38 5.18
C ILE A 501 -18.55 26.48 5.95
N LYS A 502 -19.71 26.18 5.36
CA LYS A 502 -20.73 25.28 5.95
C LYS A 502 -20.29 23.81 5.86
N ASP A 503 -20.61 23.06 6.91
CA ASP A 503 -20.11 21.71 7.26
C ASP A 503 -20.45 20.54 6.31
N ASN A 504 -20.94 20.77 5.09
CA ASN A 504 -21.42 19.68 4.20
C ASN A 504 -20.36 19.07 3.26
N VAL A 505 -19.10 19.52 3.30
CA VAL A 505 -18.00 18.94 2.48
C VAL A 505 -17.29 17.78 3.21
N VAL A 506 -17.45 17.71 4.52
CA VAL A 506 -16.69 16.83 5.42
C VAL A 506 -17.01 15.35 5.18
N GLY A 507 -18.29 15.01 4.94
CA GLY A 507 -18.74 13.62 4.73
C GLY A 507 -18.15 12.87 3.52
N TYR A 508 -17.74 13.57 2.45
CA TYR A 508 -17.19 12.92 1.25
C TYR A 508 -15.70 12.59 1.37
N TYR A 509 -14.93 13.38 2.11
CA TYR A 509 -13.51 13.10 2.36
C TYR A 509 -13.32 11.86 3.23
N TRP A 510 -14.24 11.57 4.17
CA TRP A 510 -14.18 10.36 4.98
C TRP A 510 -14.28 9.08 4.15
N SER A 511 -15.16 9.03 3.14
CA SER A 511 -15.27 7.84 2.27
C SER A 511 -13.96 7.48 1.54
N LEU A 512 -13.14 8.47 1.20
CA LEU A 512 -11.84 8.27 0.54
C LEU A 512 -10.75 7.85 1.53
N LEU A 513 -10.75 8.42 2.74
CA LEU A 513 -9.89 7.99 3.83
C LEU A 513 -10.26 6.59 4.32
N ASP A 514 -11.54 6.23 4.38
CA ASP A 514 -12.03 4.88 4.68
C ASP A 514 -11.64 3.86 3.60
N VAL A 515 -11.60 4.26 2.32
CA VAL A 515 -11.11 3.39 1.24
C VAL A 515 -9.59 3.27 1.24
N MET A 516 -8.85 4.31 1.62
CA MET A 516 -7.40 4.20 1.90
C MET A 516 -7.11 3.35 3.14
N MET A 517 -7.89 3.52 4.20
CA MET A 517 -7.89 2.69 5.40
C MET A 517 -8.18 1.25 5.05
N LEU A 518 -9.24 0.94 4.31
CA LEU A 518 -9.54 -0.41 3.86
C LEU A 518 -8.42 -0.99 2.99
N LYS A 519 -7.74 -0.20 2.16
CA LYS A 519 -6.58 -0.68 1.37
C LYS A 519 -5.32 -0.90 2.22
N LEU A 520 -5.07 -0.05 3.22
CA LEU A 520 -3.94 -0.20 4.14
C LEU A 520 -4.19 -1.29 5.18
N VAL A 521 -5.43 -1.42 5.68
CA VAL A 521 -5.90 -2.52 6.54
C VAL A 521 -5.92 -3.82 5.74
N LYS A 522 -6.33 -3.83 4.46
CA LYS A 522 -6.17 -4.98 3.58
C LYS A 522 -4.70 -5.35 3.41
N LEU A 523 -3.82 -4.36 3.19
CA LEU A 523 -2.36 -4.59 3.18
C LEU A 523 -1.88 -5.16 4.52
N CYS A 524 -2.39 -4.68 5.66
CA CYS A 524 -2.11 -5.23 6.99
C CYS A 524 -2.64 -6.64 7.19
N GLU A 525 -3.85 -6.97 6.68
CA GLU A 525 -4.46 -8.29 6.75
C GLU A 525 -3.72 -9.30 5.87
N ASP A 526 -3.35 -8.89 4.64
CA ASP A 526 -2.51 -9.67 3.75
C ASP A 526 -1.15 -9.92 4.42
N LEU A 527 -0.53 -8.88 5.00
CA LEU A 527 0.69 -8.96 5.84
C LEU A 527 0.51 -9.71 7.17
N ARG A 528 -0.72 -9.97 7.62
CA ARG A 528 -1.07 -10.76 8.82
C ARG A 528 -1.31 -12.23 8.47
N SER A 529 -1.68 -12.50 7.23
CA SER A 529 -1.87 -13.84 6.65
C SER A 529 -0.57 -14.49 6.15
N SER A 530 0.49 -13.70 5.96
CA SER A 530 1.89 -14.13 5.79
C SER A 530 2.66 -14.17 7.11
#